data_AF-A0A6B2XTZ6-F1
#
_entry.id   AF-A0A6B2XTZ6-F1
#
_cell.length_a   1.000
_cell.length_b   1.000
_cell.length_c   1.000
_cell.angle_alpha   90.00
_cell.angle_beta   90.00
_cell.angle_gamma   90.00
#
_symmetry.space_group_name_H-M   'P 1'
#
loop_
_entity.id
_entity.type
_entity.pdbx_description
1 polymer ?
#
loop_
_entity_poly.entity_id
_entity_poly.type
_entity_poly.pdbx_seq_one_letter_code
_entity_poly.pdbx_strand_id
1 'polypeptide(L)'
;RLHPEREPVAVIEEQNRDRLQELVPLRVGRMLESPFAFYRGTAATMAHDLRDGPRTGAHVVACGDAHVSNFGLFASPERRLVFDLNDFDEASDAPWEWDVKRLAASMYVGGRDKGMSEAECGEAAQEAVRGYREAL
;
A
#
# COMPACT_ATOMS: atom_id res chain seq x y z
N ARG A 1 12.34 4.42 14.29
CA ARG A 1 12.40 5.88 14.47
C ARG A 1 12.16 6.49 13.10
N LEU A 2 11.13 7.31 12.94
CA LEU A 2 10.89 8.01 11.68
C LEU A 2 12.10 8.92 11.38
N HIS A 3 12.54 8.98 10.12
CA HIS A 3 13.68 9.80 9.73
C HIS A 3 13.38 11.27 10.03
N PRO A 4 14.36 12.08 10.53
CA PRO A 4 14.15 13.50 10.82
C PRO A 4 13.70 14.33 9.59
N GLU A 5 13.94 13.82 8.39
CA GLU A 5 13.54 14.42 7.10
C GLU A 5 12.16 13.95 6.59
N ARG A 6 11.41 13.20 7.41
CA ARG A 6 10.10 12.69 7.01
C ARG A 6 9.06 13.80 7.11
N GLU A 7 8.86 14.51 6.00
CA GLU A 7 7.79 15.48 5.79
C GLU A 7 6.66 14.83 4.95
N PRO A 8 5.78 14.00 5.54
CA PRO A 8 4.76 13.26 4.78
C PRO A 8 3.77 14.19 4.10
N VAL A 9 3.52 15.37 4.67
CA VAL A 9 2.66 16.39 4.06
C VAL A 9 3.30 16.93 2.78
N ALA A 10 4.62 17.19 2.79
CA ALA A 10 5.32 17.65 1.60
C ALA A 10 5.28 16.62 0.47
N VAL A 11 5.40 15.32 0.78
CA VAL A 11 5.24 14.23 -0.23
C VAL A 11 3.83 14.25 -0.83
N ILE A 12 2.80 14.46 -0.01
CA ILE A 12 1.41 14.52 -0.47
C ILE A 12 1.16 15.77 -1.32
N GLU A 13 1.72 16.92 -0.93
CA GLU A 13 1.64 18.19 -1.65
C GLU A 13 2.36 18.12 -3.00
N GLU A 14 3.54 17.49 -3.03
CA GLU A 14 4.29 17.17 -4.26
C GLU A 14 3.41 16.37 -5.23
N GLN A 15 2.84 15.25 -4.77
CA GLN A 15 1.95 14.42 -5.58
C GLN A 15 0.66 15.13 -6.02
N ASN A 16 0.25 16.19 -5.32
CA ASN A 16 -0.95 16.94 -5.67
C ASN A 16 -0.71 17.95 -6.79
N ARG A 17 0.55 18.35 -7.08
CA ARG A 17 0.83 19.38 -8.09
C ARG A 17 0.41 18.99 -9.50
N ASP A 18 0.55 17.71 -9.84
CA ASP A 18 0.21 17.19 -11.17
C ASP A 18 -1.22 16.62 -11.25
N ARG A 19 -2.03 16.76 -10.19
CA ARG A 19 -3.42 16.28 -10.15
C ARG A 19 -4.40 17.36 -10.63
N LEU A 20 -5.64 16.95 -10.88
CA LEU A 20 -6.74 17.89 -11.08
C LEU A 20 -6.98 18.68 -9.79
N GLN A 21 -6.61 19.96 -9.80
CA GLN A 21 -6.56 20.80 -8.59
C GLN A 21 -7.92 20.93 -7.90
N GLU A 22 -9.02 20.96 -8.66
CA GLU A 22 -10.38 20.99 -8.14
C GLU A 22 -10.77 19.72 -7.35
N LEU A 23 -10.10 18.59 -7.59
CA LEU A 23 -10.33 17.31 -6.89
C LEU A 23 -9.38 17.09 -5.71
N VAL A 24 -8.36 17.93 -5.53
CA VAL A 24 -7.41 17.80 -4.41
C VAL A 24 -8.12 17.88 -3.05
N PRO A 25 -9.06 18.81 -2.79
CA PRO A 25 -9.81 18.82 -1.53
C PRO A 25 -10.61 17.54 -1.29
N LEU A 26 -11.19 16.95 -2.34
CA LEU A 26 -11.91 15.67 -2.25
C LEU A 26 -10.97 14.52 -1.88
N ARG A 27 -9.78 14.46 -2.50
CA ARG A 27 -8.74 13.48 -2.15
C ARG A 27 -8.33 13.61 -0.69
N VAL A 28 -8.06 14.83 -0.22
CA VAL A 28 -7.71 15.10 1.18
C VAL A 28 -8.84 14.68 2.11
N GLY A 29 -10.09 15.04 1.79
CA GLY A 29 -11.26 14.62 2.57
C GLY A 29 -11.39 13.10 2.70
N ARG A 30 -11.15 12.35 1.62
CA ARG A 30 -11.15 10.88 1.64
C ARG A 30 -10.01 10.30 2.47
N MET A 31 -8.81 10.88 2.40
CA MET A 31 -7.66 10.42 3.20
C MET A 31 -7.83 10.69 4.69
N LEU A 32 -8.61 11.70 5.08
CA LEU A 32 -8.89 12.05 6.47
C LEU A 32 -9.91 11.12 7.15
N GLU A 33 -10.60 10.25 6.40
CA GLU A 33 -11.66 9.38 6.93
C GLU A 33 -11.14 8.40 7.99
N SER A 34 -9.96 7.81 7.78
CA SER A 34 -9.36 6.89 8.74
C SER A 34 -7.85 6.73 8.53
N PRO A 35 -7.09 6.19 9.51
CA PRO A 35 -5.68 5.86 9.33
C PRO A 35 -5.44 4.90 8.14
N PHE A 36 -6.36 3.98 7.89
CA PHE A 36 -6.28 3.08 6.75
C PHE A 36 -6.58 3.81 5.43
N ALA A 37 -7.54 4.74 5.42
CA ALA A 37 -7.82 5.59 4.26
C ALA A 37 -6.61 6.49 3.90
N PHE A 38 -5.94 7.04 4.90
CA PHE A 38 -4.67 7.76 4.72
C PHE A 38 -3.60 6.83 4.14
N TYR A 39 -3.43 5.64 4.72
CA TYR A 39 -2.40 4.68 4.31
C TYR A 39 -2.52 4.27 2.84
N ARG A 40 -3.74 3.92 2.39
CA ARG A 40 -4.00 3.59 0.98
C ARG A 40 -3.80 4.79 0.05
N GLY A 41 -4.13 6.00 0.49
CA GLY A 41 -4.00 7.21 -0.34
C GLY A 41 -2.58 7.76 -0.48
N THR A 42 -1.58 7.17 0.18
CA THR A 42 -0.23 7.73 0.34
C THR A 42 0.91 6.73 0.06
N ALA A 43 0.83 6.02 -1.07
CA ALA A 43 1.85 5.06 -1.50
C ALA A 43 3.29 5.63 -1.48
N ALA A 44 3.47 6.83 -2.02
CA ALA A 44 4.77 7.51 -2.08
C ALA A 44 5.41 7.73 -0.71
N THR A 45 4.63 7.95 0.35
CA THR A 45 5.15 8.13 1.71
C THR A 45 5.85 6.86 2.18
N MET A 46 5.27 5.69 1.91
CA MET A 46 5.89 4.43 2.28
C MET A 46 7.09 4.10 1.40
N ALA A 47 7.01 4.36 0.09
CA ALA A 47 8.16 4.23 -0.80
C ALA A 47 9.36 5.05 -0.29
N HIS A 48 9.11 6.28 0.14
CA HIS A 48 10.12 7.12 0.78
C HIS A 48 10.67 6.49 2.08
N ASP A 49 9.81 5.94 2.94
CA ASP A 49 10.23 5.27 4.18
C ASP A 49 11.05 3.99 3.91
N LEU A 50 10.78 3.28 2.80
CA LEU A 50 11.44 2.01 2.44
C LEU A 50 12.75 2.19 1.66
N ARG A 51 12.99 3.38 1.08
CA ARG A 51 14.11 3.64 0.17
C ARG A 51 15.48 3.26 0.73
N ASP A 52 15.70 3.53 2.02
CA ASP A 52 16.96 3.31 2.73
C ASP A 52 16.93 2.02 3.57
N GLY A 53 15.88 1.22 3.43
CA GLY A 53 15.69 -0.03 4.15
C GLY A 53 16.49 -1.19 3.54
N PRO A 54 16.65 -2.30 4.28
CA PRO A 54 17.25 -3.51 3.75
C PRO A 54 16.46 -4.07 2.56
N ARG A 55 17.20 -4.46 1.52
CA ARG A 55 16.72 -5.08 0.27
C ARG A 55 17.68 -6.16 -0.18
N THR A 56 17.16 -7.19 -0.84
CA THR A 56 17.94 -8.31 -1.41
C THR A 56 18.63 -7.95 -2.72
N GLY A 57 18.23 -6.84 -3.34
CA GLY A 57 18.79 -6.33 -4.60
C GLY A 57 18.05 -6.81 -5.85
N ALA A 58 17.05 -7.68 -5.71
CA ALA A 58 16.19 -8.08 -6.81
C ALA A 58 15.12 -7.01 -7.08
N HIS A 59 15.06 -6.53 -8.32
CA HIS A 59 14.08 -5.58 -8.80
C HIS A 59 13.04 -6.27 -9.68
N VAL A 60 11.80 -5.80 -9.59
CA VAL A 60 10.66 -6.25 -10.40
C VAL A 60 9.85 -5.03 -10.81
N VAL A 61 8.94 -5.21 -11.79
CA VAL A 61 7.84 -4.27 -11.98
C VAL A 61 6.87 -4.47 -10.81
N ALA A 62 7.05 -3.67 -9.77
CA ALA A 62 6.21 -3.69 -8.58
C ALA A 62 4.91 -2.94 -8.88
N CYS A 63 3.82 -3.31 -8.19
CA CYS A 63 2.54 -2.59 -8.21
C CYS A 63 2.69 -1.19 -7.61
N GLY A 64 3.53 -1.04 -6.57
CA GLY A 64 3.75 0.24 -5.88
C GLY A 64 2.64 0.61 -4.90
N ASP A 65 1.42 0.09 -5.09
CA ASP A 65 0.27 0.28 -4.20
C ASP A 65 -0.39 -1.04 -3.74
N ALA A 66 0.42 -2.05 -3.43
CA ALA A 66 -0.06 -3.32 -2.89
C ALA A 66 -0.61 -3.17 -1.46
N HIS A 67 -1.93 -3.02 -1.32
CA HIS A 67 -2.63 -2.98 -0.04
C HIS A 67 -3.90 -3.84 -0.07
N VAL A 68 -4.40 -4.32 1.08
CA VAL A 68 -5.52 -5.30 1.15
C VAL A 68 -6.77 -4.88 0.36
N SER A 69 -7.09 -3.58 0.30
CA SER A 69 -8.24 -3.07 -0.49
C SER A 69 -7.97 -2.84 -1.99
N ASN A 70 -6.77 -3.16 -2.49
CA ASN A 70 -6.44 -3.17 -3.92
C ASN A 70 -6.58 -4.59 -4.48
N PHE A 71 -6.70 -5.59 -3.60
CA PHE A 71 -7.03 -6.95 -3.97
C PHE A 71 -8.55 -7.15 -4.03
N GLY A 72 -9.02 -7.89 -5.02
CA GLY A 72 -10.43 -8.16 -5.22
C GLY A 72 -10.70 -9.38 -6.09
N LEU A 73 -11.98 -9.72 -6.23
CA LEU A 73 -12.44 -10.75 -7.17
C LEU A 73 -12.94 -10.08 -8.45
N PHE A 74 -12.37 -10.48 -9.59
CA PHE A 74 -12.69 -9.93 -10.91
C PHE A 74 -13.18 -11.04 -11.84
N ALA A 75 -14.10 -10.68 -12.74
CA ALA A 75 -14.55 -11.59 -13.78
C ALA A 75 -13.56 -11.60 -14.95
N SER A 76 -13.03 -12.78 -15.27
CA SER A 76 -12.20 -12.97 -16.46
C SER A 76 -13.06 -13.06 -17.73
N PRO A 77 -12.48 -12.79 -18.92
CA PRO A 77 -13.15 -13.00 -20.21
C PRO A 77 -13.69 -14.43 -20.39
N GLU A 78 -13.06 -15.42 -19.75
CA GLU A 78 -13.45 -16.83 -19.74
C GLU A 78 -14.56 -17.15 -18.72
N ARG A 79 -15.20 -16.14 -18.12
CA ARG A 79 -16.25 -16.26 -17.09
C ARG A 79 -15.77 -17.00 -15.84
N ARG A 80 -14.52 -16.77 -15.43
CA ARG A 80 -13.97 -17.24 -14.16
C ARG A 80 -13.81 -16.08 -13.19
N LEU A 81 -13.93 -16.34 -11.90
CA LEU A 81 -13.53 -15.38 -10.88
C LEU A 81 -12.04 -15.54 -10.63
N VAL A 82 -11.31 -14.43 -10.73
CA VAL A 82 -9.87 -14.35 -10.47
C VAL A 82 -9.67 -13.41 -9.30
N PHE A 83 -8.80 -13.80 -8.37
CA PHE A 83 -8.35 -12.92 -7.30
C PHE A 83 -7.09 -12.19 -7.77
N ASP A 84 -7.14 -10.87 -7.87
CA ASP A 84 -6.04 -10.08 -8.45
C ASP A 84 -5.96 -8.67 -7.82
N LEU A 85 -4.95 -7.91 -8.23
CA LEU A 85 -4.83 -6.46 -8.02
C LEU A 85 -5.63 -5.70 -9.08
N ASN A 86 -6.20 -4.56 -8.69
CA ASN A 86 -7.05 -3.76 -9.58
C ASN A 86 -6.34 -2.55 -10.21
N ASP A 87 -5.36 -1.97 -9.51
CA ASP A 87 -4.74 -0.69 -9.87
C ASP A 87 -3.21 -0.80 -9.92
N PHE A 88 -2.63 -0.25 -10.99
CA PHE A 88 -1.20 -0.24 -11.30
C PHE A 88 -0.70 1.17 -11.65
N ASP A 89 -1.43 2.23 -11.29
CA ASP A 89 -1.04 3.62 -11.58
C ASP A 89 0.28 4.03 -10.88
N GLU A 90 0.68 3.31 -9.82
CA GLU A 90 1.93 3.51 -9.07
C GLU A 90 3.03 2.49 -9.46
N ALA A 91 2.84 1.73 -10.54
CA ALA A 91 3.75 0.66 -10.93
C ALA A 91 5.11 1.20 -11.39
N SER A 92 6.20 0.59 -10.91
CA SER A 92 7.57 1.02 -11.22
C SER A 92 8.59 -0.11 -11.06
N ASP A 93 9.78 0.08 -11.63
CA ASP A 93 10.93 -0.80 -11.33
C ASP A 93 11.39 -0.55 -9.89
N ALA A 94 11.12 -1.50 -9.00
CA ALA A 94 11.39 -1.37 -7.57
C ALA A 94 11.76 -2.71 -6.92
N PRO A 95 12.38 -2.71 -5.73
CA PRO A 95 12.59 -3.92 -4.96
C PRO A 95 11.26 -4.63 -4.67
N TRP A 96 11.18 -5.93 -4.96
CA TRP A 96 9.95 -6.72 -4.77
C TRP A 96 9.44 -6.67 -3.32
N GLU A 97 10.34 -6.48 -2.35
CA GLU A 97 9.99 -6.39 -0.94
C GLU A 97 9.09 -5.19 -0.63
N TRP A 98 9.03 -4.17 -1.51
CA TRP A 98 8.21 -2.99 -1.27
C TRP A 98 6.72 -3.32 -1.27
N ASP A 99 6.26 -4.09 -2.28
CA ASP A 99 4.86 -4.51 -2.35
C ASP A 99 4.49 -5.42 -1.17
N VAL A 100 5.37 -6.37 -0.81
CA VAL A 100 5.10 -7.28 0.32
C VAL A 100 5.07 -6.54 1.65
N LYS A 101 6.00 -5.61 1.88
CA LYS A 101 6.00 -4.76 3.08
C LYS A 101 4.76 -3.88 3.12
N ARG A 102 4.34 -3.33 1.97
CA ARG A 102 3.12 -2.51 1.86
C ARG A 102 1.88 -3.32 2.18
N LEU A 103 1.77 -4.52 1.60
CA LEU A 103 0.65 -5.41 1.89
C LEU A 103 0.59 -5.76 3.38
N ALA A 104 1.71 -6.16 3.98
CA ALA A 104 1.78 -6.51 5.40
C ALA A 104 1.39 -5.33 6.32
N ALA A 105 1.90 -4.13 6.04
CA ALA A 105 1.54 -2.93 6.79
C ALA A 105 0.05 -2.57 6.61
N SER A 106 -0.52 -2.78 5.42
CA SER A 106 -1.94 -2.56 5.16
C SER A 106 -2.84 -3.50 5.98
N MET A 107 -2.45 -4.77 6.15
CA MET A 107 -3.20 -5.74 6.97
C MET A 107 -3.25 -5.28 8.43
N TYR A 108 -2.12 -4.80 8.94
CA TYR A 108 -2.03 -4.30 10.32
C TYR A 108 -2.85 -3.02 10.53
N VAL A 109 -2.67 -2.01 9.67
CA VAL A 109 -3.38 -0.73 9.77
C VAL A 109 -4.87 -0.90 9.54
N GLY A 110 -5.26 -1.73 8.56
CA GLY A 110 -6.65 -2.06 8.26
C GLY A 110 -7.32 -2.85 9.38
N GLY A 111 -6.62 -3.83 9.98
CA GLY A 111 -7.14 -4.57 11.14
C GLY A 111 -7.42 -3.65 12.33
N ARG A 112 -6.51 -2.72 12.62
CA ARG A 112 -6.71 -1.69 13.65
C ARG A 112 -7.91 -0.80 13.35
N ASP A 113 -8.07 -0.38 12.11
CA ASP A 113 -9.22 0.42 11.66
C ASP A 113 -10.55 -0.32 11.83
N LYS A 114 -10.52 -1.66 11.76
CA LYS A 114 -11.66 -2.55 12.03
C LYS A 114 -11.86 -2.91 13.51
N GLY A 115 -11.03 -2.40 14.41
CA GLY A 115 -11.14 -2.64 15.85
C GLY A 115 -10.56 -3.99 16.32
N MET A 116 -9.72 -4.64 15.51
CA MET A 116 -8.99 -5.85 15.91
C MET A 116 -7.93 -5.52 16.96
N SER A 117 -7.57 -6.50 17.79
CA SER A 117 -6.47 -6.38 18.74
C SER A 117 -5.11 -6.30 18.02
N GLU A 118 -4.10 -5.78 18.71
CA GLU A 118 -2.72 -5.72 18.15
C GLU A 118 -2.19 -7.11 17.80
N ALA A 119 -2.57 -8.14 18.57
CA ALA A 119 -2.19 -9.53 18.32
C ALA A 119 -2.80 -10.04 17.01
N GLU A 120 -4.11 -9.88 16.82
CA GLU A 120 -4.80 -10.27 15.59
C GLU A 120 -4.27 -9.50 14.37
N CYS A 121 -3.96 -8.22 14.52
CA CYS A 121 -3.35 -7.42 13.46
C CYS A 121 -1.96 -7.93 13.08
N GLY A 122 -1.14 -8.30 14.07
CA GLY A 122 0.18 -8.88 13.89
C GLY A 122 0.12 -10.24 13.20
N GLU A 123 -0.79 -11.10 13.64
CA GLU A 123 -1.05 -12.41 13.02
C GLU A 123 -1.50 -12.25 11.56
N ALA A 124 -2.45 -11.37 11.29
CA ALA A 124 -2.93 -11.12 9.92
C ALA A 124 -1.82 -10.63 8.97
N ALA A 125 -0.93 -9.75 9.46
CA ALA A 125 0.23 -9.30 8.68
C ALA A 125 1.24 -10.43 8.42
N GLN A 126 1.49 -11.29 9.43
CA GLN A 126 2.38 -12.45 9.28
C GLN A 126 1.82 -13.48 8.31
N GLU A 127 0.51 -13.76 8.37
CA GLU A 127 -0.15 -14.69 7.45
C GLU A 127 -0.15 -14.18 6.01
N ALA A 128 -0.31 -12.87 5.78
CA ALA A 128 -0.16 -12.30 4.43
C ALA A 128 1.24 -12.51 3.86
N VAL A 129 2.29 -12.28 4.66
CA VAL A 129 3.69 -12.52 4.23
C VAL A 129 3.97 -14.01 4.04
N ARG A 130 3.43 -14.86 4.91
CA ARG A 130 3.53 -16.32 4.79
C ARG A 130 2.91 -16.81 3.49
N GLY A 131 1.69 -16.36 3.19
CA GLY A 131 0.99 -16.71 1.95
C GLY A 131 1.79 -16.31 0.70
N TYR A 132 2.37 -15.10 0.69
CA TYR A 132 3.25 -14.67 -0.39
C TYR A 132 4.46 -15.61 -0.56
N ARG A 133 5.12 -15.98 0.54
CA ARG A 133 6.28 -16.88 0.54
C ARG A 133 5.94 -18.29 0.05
N GLU A 134 4.74 -18.79 0.33
CA GLU A 134 4.36 -20.18 0.02
C GLU A 134 3.74 -20.34 -1.38
N ALA A 135 3.28 -19.25 -1.99
CA ALA A 135 2.70 -19.25 -3.33
C ALA A 135 3.75 -19.11 -4.47
N LEU A 136 4.99 -18.75 -4.14
CA LEU A 136 6.13 -18.61 -5.05
C LEU A 136 7.21 -19.63 -4.72
#